data_AF-A0A944VRQ3-F1
#
_entry.id   AF-A0A944VRQ3-F1
#
_cell.length_a   1.000
_cell.length_b   1.000
_cell.length_c   1.000
_cell.angle_alpha   90.00
_cell.angle_beta   90.00
_cell.angle_gamma   90.00
#
_symmetry.space_group_name_H-M   'P 1'
#
loop_
_entity.id
_entity.type
_entity.pdbx_description
1 polymer ?
#
loop_
_entity_poly.entity_id
_entity_poly.type
_entity_poly.pdbx_seq_one_letter_code
_entity_poly.pdbx_strand_id
1 'polypeptide(L)'
;MIKKLFIGSTDIDFLKVGKLFYRIFIIEALIFIAVFIFSLTGILNVNLSVDFTGGTTYQFEANYDDTDIDEVMASSILDVSRYQTFENSNSLIFRATENTQDKETEFLFYLSNKFDIPDADIDFQRV
;
A
#
# COMPACT_ATOMS: atom_id res chain seq x y z
N MET A 1 30.55 -14.01 12.45
CA MET A 1 31.72 -14.51 11.70
C MET A 1 31.36 -15.88 11.11
N ILE A 2 31.01 -15.91 9.83
CA ILE A 2 30.60 -17.13 9.11
C ILE A 2 31.85 -18.03 8.98
N LYS A 3 31.90 -19.12 9.75
CA LYS A 3 33.08 -20.01 9.85
C LYS A 3 33.13 -21.13 8.80
N LYS A 4 32.26 -21.11 7.78
CA LYS A 4 32.24 -22.14 6.73
C LYS A 4 32.14 -21.47 5.36
N LEU A 5 33.26 -20.88 4.94
CA LEU A 5 33.47 -20.54 3.55
C LEU A 5 33.77 -21.86 2.83
N PHE A 6 32.84 -22.35 2.01
CA PHE A 6 33.01 -23.57 1.22
C PHE A 6 34.08 -23.31 0.14
N ILE A 7 35.35 -23.53 0.48
CA ILE A 7 36.47 -23.52 -0.44
C ILE A 7 37.05 -24.93 -0.45
N GLY A 8 36.88 -25.64 -1.57
CA GLY A 8 37.41 -27.00 -1.80
C GLY A 8 36.35 -28.02 -2.17
N SER A 9 36.77 -29.05 -2.92
CA SER A 9 36.00 -30.20 -3.44
C SER A 9 35.22 -30.94 -2.35
N THR A 10 34.11 -30.35 -1.94
CA THR A 10 33.20 -30.91 -0.95
C THR A 10 32.16 -31.70 -1.73
N ASP A 11 32.13 -33.02 -1.55
CA ASP A 11 31.04 -33.88 -2.05
C ASP A 11 29.77 -33.59 -1.25
N ILE A 12 29.13 -32.46 -1.55
CA ILE A 12 27.80 -32.16 -1.03
C ILE A 12 26.81 -32.97 -1.86
N ASP A 13 26.17 -33.94 -1.20
CA ASP A 13 25.03 -34.65 -1.76
C ASP A 13 23.82 -33.70 -1.80
N PHE A 14 23.71 -32.93 -2.89
CA PHE A 14 22.60 -32.02 -3.15
C PHE A 14 21.27 -32.75 -3.32
N LEU A 15 21.25 -34.05 -3.59
CA LEU A 15 20.03 -34.86 -3.61
C LEU A 15 19.47 -35.05 -2.20
N LYS A 16 20.35 -35.28 -1.21
CA LYS A 16 19.96 -35.40 0.20
C LYS A 16 19.60 -34.04 0.81
N VAL A 17 20.39 -33.01 0.52
CA VAL A 17 20.16 -31.64 1.02
C VAL A 17 18.94 -30.99 0.34
N GLY A 18 18.75 -31.22 -0.96
CA GLY A 18 17.62 -30.72 -1.74
C GLY A 18 16.26 -31.23 -1.25
N LYS A 19 16.17 -32.48 -0.76
CA LYS A 19 14.94 -33.00 -0.15
C LYS A 19 14.53 -32.23 1.11
N LEU A 20 15.50 -31.77 1.90
CA LEU A 20 15.23 -30.96 3.09
C LEU A 20 14.73 -29.56 2.69
N PHE A 21 15.45 -28.90 1.78
CA PHE A 21 15.06 -27.58 1.27
C PHE A 21 13.70 -27.60 0.57
N TYR A 22 13.40 -28.65 -0.20
CA TYR A 22 12.10 -28.80 -0.86
C TYR A 22 10.94 -28.90 0.14
N ARG A 23 11.12 -29.63 1.25
CA ARG A 23 10.10 -29.69 2.31
C ARG A 23 9.89 -28.33 2.99
N ILE A 24 10.96 -27.61 3.26
CA ILE A 24 10.89 -26.25 3.83
C ILE A 24 10.15 -25.32 2.86
N PHE A 25 10.50 -25.37 1.57
CA PHE A 25 9.84 -24.59 0.53
C PHE A 25 8.34 -24.88 0.42
N ILE A 26 7.92 -26.16 0.51
CA ILE A 26 6.49 -26.50 0.51
C ILE A 26 5.79 -25.86 1.72
N ILE A 27 6.40 -25.92 2.91
CA ILE A 27 5.81 -25.33 4.11
C ILE A 27 5.69 -23.80 3.95
N GLU A 28 6.73 -23.14 3.45
CA GLU A 28 6.70 -21.70 3.16
C GLU A 28 5.62 -21.35 2.13
N ALA A 29 5.49 -22.14 1.05
CA ALA A 29 4.46 -21.94 0.04
C ALA A 29 3.04 -22.07 0.64
N LEU A 30 2.82 -23.06 1.51
CA LEU A 30 1.53 -23.22 2.20
C LEU A 30 1.23 -22.04 3.12
N ILE A 31 2.22 -21.53 3.86
CA ILE A 31 2.06 -20.34 4.70
C ILE A 31 1.71 -19.13 3.84
N PHE A 32 2.41 -18.94 2.72
CA PHE A 32 2.17 -17.82 1.81
C PHE A 32 0.75 -17.86 1.22
N ILE A 33 0.30 -19.03 0.79
CA ILE A 33 -1.07 -19.24 0.31
C ILE A 33 -2.09 -18.91 1.41
N ALA A 34 -1.84 -19.34 2.66
CA ALA A 34 -2.73 -19.06 3.78
C ALA A 34 -2.84 -17.56 4.07
N VAL A 35 -1.73 -16.82 4.04
CA VAL A 35 -1.71 -15.34 4.17
C VAL A 35 -2.56 -14.70 3.07
N PHE A 36 -2.42 -15.16 1.82
CA PHE A 36 -3.18 -14.64 0.70
C PHE A 36 -4.69 -14.91 0.85
N ILE A 37 -5.07 -16.11 1.29
CA ILE A 37 -6.48 -16.45 1.54
C ILE A 37 -7.04 -15.59 2.68
N PHE A 38 -6.32 -15.44 3.79
CA PHE A 38 -6.76 -14.63 4.92
C PHE A 38 -6.87 -13.14 4.58
N SER A 39 -6.03 -12.64 3.68
CA SER A 39 -6.16 -11.31 3.09
C SER A 39 -7.47 -11.18 2.31
N LEU A 40 -7.74 -12.10 1.38
CA LEU A 40 -8.95 -12.06 0.54
C LEU A 40 -10.25 -12.24 1.33
N THR A 41 -10.22 -13.01 2.42
CA THR A 41 -11.39 -13.20 3.29
C THR A 41 -11.55 -12.12 4.36
N GLY A 42 -10.66 -11.11 4.39
CA GLY A 42 -10.72 -9.99 5.33
C GLY A 42 -10.34 -10.34 6.77
N ILE A 43 -9.80 -11.54 7.01
CA ILE A 43 -9.34 -11.98 8.34
C ILE A 43 -8.00 -11.32 8.69
N LEU A 44 -7.14 -11.12 7.69
CA LEU A 44 -5.85 -10.45 7.84
C LEU A 44 -5.87 -9.16 7.04
N ASN A 45 -5.80 -8.02 7.74
CA ASN A 45 -5.66 -6.73 7.07
C ASN A 45 -4.21 -6.58 6.60
N VAL A 46 -4.00 -6.72 5.30
CA VAL A 46 -2.74 -6.43 4.62
C VAL A 46 -2.92 -5.15 3.81
N ASN A 47 -1.94 -4.27 3.89
CA ASN A 47 -1.92 -3.03 3.10
C ASN A 47 -1.66 -3.38 1.63
N LEU A 48 -2.73 -3.71 0.91
CA LEU A 48 -2.72 -3.93 -0.53
C LEU A 48 -2.71 -2.58 -1.23
N SER A 49 -1.96 -2.47 -2.33
CA SER A 49 -2.02 -1.25 -3.16
C SER A 49 -3.46 -1.06 -3.65
N VAL A 50 -3.81 0.21 -3.84
CA VAL A 50 -5.05 0.69 -4.47
C VAL A 50 -5.33 0.00 -5.81
N ASP A 51 -4.26 -0.39 -6.54
CA ASP A 51 -4.36 -1.10 -7.82
C ASP A 51 -4.93 -2.54 -7.68
N PHE A 52 -4.99 -3.08 -6.46
CA PHE A 52 -5.56 -4.40 -6.14
C PHE A 52 -6.90 -4.32 -5.41
N THR A 53 -7.17 -3.23 -4.68
CA THR A 53 -8.40 -3.05 -3.90
C THR A 53 -9.46 -2.23 -4.63
N GLY A 54 -9.10 -1.57 -5.73
CA GLY A 54 -9.86 -0.46 -6.27
C GLY A 54 -9.66 0.78 -5.40
N GLY A 55 -9.79 1.96 -6.01
CA GLY A 55 -9.78 3.19 -5.23
C GLY A 55 -9.84 4.46 -6.03
N THR A 56 -9.77 5.54 -5.29
CA THR A 56 -10.09 6.86 -5.79
C THR A 56 -8.90 7.77 -5.61
N THR A 57 -8.53 8.43 -6.70
CA THR A 57 -7.43 9.40 -6.73
C THR A 57 -8.01 10.81 -6.63
N TYR A 58 -7.45 11.59 -5.71
CA TYR A 58 -7.77 12.99 -5.49
C TYR A 58 -6.50 13.80 -5.78
N GLN A 59 -6.53 14.61 -6.83
CA GLN A 59 -5.39 15.41 -7.25
C GLN A 59 -5.73 16.90 -7.28
N PHE A 60 -4.90 17.72 -6.65
CA PHE A 60 -5.08 19.18 -6.61
C PHE A 60 -3.75 19.90 -6.39
N GLU A 61 -3.78 21.23 -6.53
CA GLU A 61 -2.66 22.11 -6.18
C GLU A 61 -3.05 23.00 -5.00
N ALA A 62 -2.28 22.95 -3.91
CA ALA A 62 -2.52 23.78 -2.74
C ALA A 62 -1.22 24.06 -1.98
N ASN A 63 -1.18 25.14 -1.21
CA ASN A 63 -0.13 25.29 -0.21
C ASN A 63 -0.40 24.27 0.91
N TYR A 64 0.61 23.51 1.31
CA TYR A 64 0.49 22.51 2.35
C TYR A 64 1.73 22.51 3.24
N ASP A 65 1.55 22.02 4.46
CA ASP A 65 2.64 21.60 5.32
C ASP A 65 2.60 20.08 5.57
N ASP A 66 3.65 19.55 6.20
CA ASP A 66 3.75 18.12 6.51
C ASP A 66 2.62 17.66 7.45
N THR A 67 2.13 18.54 8.33
CA THR A 67 1.05 18.23 9.26
C THR A 67 -0.30 18.08 8.57
N ASP A 68 -0.56 18.85 7.51
CA ASP A 68 -1.76 18.72 6.70
C ASP A 68 -1.81 17.35 6.02
N ILE A 69 -0.67 16.88 5.51
CA ILE A 69 -0.57 15.56 4.89
C ILE A 69 -0.81 14.47 5.94
N ASP A 70 -0.16 14.55 7.10
CA ASP A 70 -0.32 13.57 8.17
C ASP A 70 -1.78 13.46 8.65
N GLU A 71 -2.49 14.59 8.74
CA GLU A 71 -3.91 14.62 9.09
C GLU A 71 -4.80 13.97 8.02
N VAL A 72 -4.55 14.25 6.74
CA VAL A 72 -5.29 13.62 5.63
C VAL A 72 -5.01 12.11 5.60
N MET A 73 -3.76 11.70 5.79
CA MET A 73 -3.37 10.29 5.87
C MET A 73 -4.01 9.57 7.06
N ALA A 74 -4.31 10.28 8.15
CA ALA A 74 -4.99 9.77 9.33
C ALA A 74 -6.52 9.94 9.30
N SER A 75 -7.10 10.32 8.15
CA SER A 75 -8.54 10.54 7.99
C SER A 75 -9.36 9.32 8.42
N SER A 76 -10.43 9.57 9.19
CA SER A 76 -11.46 8.56 9.49
C SER A 76 -12.62 8.55 8.49
N ILE A 77 -12.61 9.44 7.49
CA ILE A 77 -13.65 9.54 6.46
C ILE A 77 -13.43 8.46 5.42
N LEU A 78 -12.27 8.51 4.77
CA LEU A 78 -11.74 7.48 3.90
C LEU A 78 -10.37 7.03 4.41
N ASP A 79 -10.07 5.76 4.14
CA ASP A 79 -8.75 5.17 4.36
C ASP A 79 -7.81 5.62 3.24
N VAL A 80 -6.89 6.53 3.58
CA VAL A 80 -5.93 7.09 2.64
C VAL A 80 -4.67 6.24 2.66
N SER A 81 -4.46 5.50 1.58
CA SER A 81 -3.38 4.52 1.45
C SER A 81 -2.01 5.17 1.18
N ARG A 82 -1.98 6.25 0.40
CA ARG A 82 -0.75 6.91 -0.04
C ARG A 82 -1.00 8.35 -0.49
N TYR A 83 0.03 9.17 -0.35
CA TYR A 83 0.12 10.48 -0.98
C TYR A 83 1.35 10.54 -1.90
N GLN A 84 1.33 11.45 -2.88
CA GLN A 84 2.47 11.76 -3.74
C GLN A 84 2.54 13.27 -3.95
N THR A 85 3.76 13.79 -3.99
CA THR A 85 4.08 15.19 -4.31
C THR A 85 5.14 15.23 -5.40
N PHE A 86 5.23 16.33 -6.13
CA PHE A 86 6.29 16.52 -7.13
C PHE A 86 7.29 17.59 -6.68
N GLU A 87 8.57 17.34 -6.93
CA GLU A 87 9.61 18.31 -6.60
C GLU A 87 9.37 19.64 -7.35
N ASN A 88 9.35 20.74 -6.60
CA ASN A 88 9.06 22.10 -7.09
C ASN A 88 7.62 22.35 -7.55
N SER A 89 6.64 21.55 -7.11
CA SER A 89 5.23 21.88 -7.27
C SER A 89 4.45 21.75 -5.97
N ASN A 90 3.34 22.47 -5.92
CA ASN A 90 2.34 22.39 -4.85
C ASN A 90 1.29 21.32 -5.15
N SER A 91 1.57 20.40 -6.09
CA SER A 91 0.64 19.35 -6.47
C SER A 91 0.67 18.22 -5.45
N LEU A 92 -0.52 17.90 -4.96
CA LEU A 92 -0.81 16.81 -4.05
C LEU A 92 -1.68 15.77 -4.77
N ILE A 93 -1.31 14.51 -4.62
CA ILE A 93 -2.13 13.38 -5.06
C ILE A 93 -2.35 12.46 -3.87
N PHE A 94 -3.60 12.33 -3.42
CA PHE A 94 -4.00 11.34 -2.44
C PHE A 94 -4.69 10.17 -3.13
N ARG A 95 -4.41 8.95 -2.68
CA ARG A 95 -5.18 7.78 -3.09
C ARG A 95 -5.83 7.12 -1.89
N ALA A 96 -7.15 7.06 -1.94
CA ALA A 96 -7.96 6.44 -0.92
C ALA A 96 -8.65 5.18 -1.45
N THR A 97 -8.99 4.28 -0.54
CA THR A 97 -9.75 3.07 -0.86
C THR A 97 -11.16 3.45 -1.33
N GLU A 98 -11.69 2.73 -2.34
CA GLU A 98 -13.04 2.97 -2.87
C GLU A 98 -14.09 2.80 -1.75
N ASN A 99 -15.08 3.69 -1.73
CA ASN A 99 -16.16 3.65 -0.75
C ASN A 99 -17.49 4.15 -1.34
N THR A 100 -18.49 4.37 -0.49
CA THR A 100 -19.77 4.92 -0.93
C THR A 100 -19.60 6.35 -1.46
N GLN A 101 -20.47 6.73 -2.41
CA GLN A 101 -20.45 8.08 -3.00
C GLN A 101 -20.58 9.17 -1.94
N ASP A 102 -21.38 8.95 -0.89
CA ASP A 102 -21.54 9.89 0.22
C ASP A 102 -20.22 10.11 0.96
N LYS A 103 -19.45 9.04 1.20
CA LYS A 103 -18.14 9.11 1.87
C LYS A 103 -17.08 9.78 1.00
N GLU A 104 -17.09 9.49 -0.30
CA GLU A 104 -16.20 10.15 -1.25
C GLU A 104 -16.49 11.65 -1.39
N THR A 105 -17.77 12.03 -1.34
CA THR A 105 -18.22 13.42 -1.36
C THR A 105 -17.86 14.14 -0.06
N GLU A 106 -18.05 13.50 1.10
CA GLU A 106 -17.64 14.00 2.42
C GLU A 106 -16.12 14.27 2.44
N PHE A 107 -15.33 13.35 1.88
CA PHE A 107 -13.88 13.50 1.79
C PHE A 107 -13.45 14.62 0.84
N LEU A 108 -14.13 14.78 -0.30
CA LEU A 108 -13.92 15.90 -1.23
C LEU A 108 -14.12 17.26 -0.55
N PHE A 109 -15.22 17.41 0.20
CA PHE A 109 -15.47 18.63 0.97
C PHE A 109 -14.48 18.82 2.11
N TYR A 110 -14.03 17.75 2.76
CA TYR A 110 -12.97 17.83 3.76
C TYR A 110 -11.68 18.38 3.15
N LEU A 111 -11.22 17.84 2.02
CA LEU A 111 -10.03 18.32 1.31
C LEU A 111 -10.16 19.79 0.87
N SER A 112 -11.30 20.14 0.26
CA SER A 112 -11.60 21.51 -0.15
C SER A 112 -11.50 22.50 1.01
N ASN A 113 -12.08 22.18 2.17
CA ASN A 113 -12.01 23.04 3.36
C ASN A 113 -10.62 23.06 4.01
N LYS A 114 -9.94 21.92 4.04
CA LYS A 114 -8.62 21.76 4.69
C LYS A 114 -7.55 22.57 3.97
N PHE A 115 -7.58 22.56 2.64
CA PHE A 115 -6.58 23.22 1.79
C PHE A 115 -7.05 24.58 1.24
N ASP A 116 -8.25 25.04 1.62
CA ASP A 116 -8.85 26.30 1.17
C ASP A 116 -8.89 26.43 -0.36
N ILE A 117 -9.35 25.36 -1.03
CA ILE A 117 -9.48 25.28 -2.49
C ILE A 117 -10.93 24.92 -2.89
N PRO A 118 -11.43 25.38 -4.04
CA PRO A 118 -12.69 24.93 -4.60
C PRO A 118 -12.70 23.42 -4.84
N ASP A 119 -13.84 22.76 -4.57
CA ASP A 119 -14.06 21.35 -4.88
C ASP A 119 -13.89 21.03 -6.38
N ALA A 120 -14.27 21.98 -7.25
CA ALA A 120 -14.07 21.90 -8.69
C ALA A 120 -12.61 21.85 -9.15
N ASP A 121 -11.67 22.28 -8.30
CA ASP A 121 -10.23 22.27 -8.58
C ASP A 121 -9.56 20.96 -8.09
N ILE A 122 -10.33 20.05 -7.49
CA ILE A 122 -9.87 18.71 -7.11
C ILE A 122 -10.29 17.73 -8.21
N ASP A 123 -9.30 17.22 -8.95
CA ASP A 123 -9.52 16.16 -9.93
C ASP A 123 -9.81 14.83 -9.21
N PHE A 124 -10.90 14.19 -9.63
CA PHE A 124 -11.49 13.03 -8.99
C PHE A 124 -11.60 11.89 -10.01
N GLN A 125 -10.80 10.84 -9.80
CA GLN A 125 -10.80 9.67 -10.68
C GLN A 125 -10.91 8.37 -9.89
N ARG A 126 -11.95 7.58 -10.19
CA ARG A 126 -12.06 6.18 -9.75
C ARG A 126 -11.23 5.29 -10.66
N VAL A 127 -10.42 4.42 -10.05
CA VAL A 127 -9.47 3.52 -10.72
C VAL A 127 -9.87 2.06 -10.49
#